data_AF-A0A4Q3EF74-F1
#
_entry.id   AF-A0A4Q3EF74-F1
#
_cell.length_a   1.000
_cell.length_b   1.000
_cell.length_c   1.000
_cell.angle_alpha   90.00
_cell.angle_beta   90.00
_cell.angle_gamma   90.00
#
_symmetry.space_group_name_H-M   'P 1'
#
loop_
_entity.id
_entity.type
_entity.pdbx_description
1 polymer ?
#
loop_
_entity_poly.entity_id
_entity_poly.type
_entity_poly.pdbx_seq_one_letter_code
_entity_poly.pdbx_strand_id
1 'polypeptide(L)'
;HQKKKEDIICRNGELVIQFWSADPDKLPTDDTLDVKINGLYQTINSGDKITLQSGERVTIVQGVWHEFYPTSDQCVIGEVSTANDDLNDNFFFNKEVGRFSDVTEDEEKQYL
;
A
#
# COMPACT_ATOMS: atom_id res chain seq x y z
N HIS A 1 1.21 -3.43 7.36
CA HIS A 1 1.30 -4.86 7.77
C HIS A 1 2.26 -5.05 8.93
N GLN A 2 2.04 -6.05 9.78
CA GLN A 2 2.96 -6.38 10.89
C GLN A 2 4.05 -7.36 10.45
N LYS A 3 3.76 -8.29 9.53
CA LYS A 3 4.70 -9.34 9.09
C LYS A 3 5.04 -9.28 7.60
N LYS A 4 4.08 -8.95 6.74
CA LYS A 4 4.28 -8.91 5.28
C LYS A 4 5.31 -7.86 4.89
N LYS A 5 6.23 -8.26 4.02
CA LYS A 5 7.05 -7.37 3.19
C LYS A 5 6.60 -7.56 1.75
N GLU A 6 6.40 -6.47 1.03
CA GLU A 6 5.89 -6.49 -0.33
C GLU A 6 6.59 -5.50 -1.23
N ASP A 7 6.63 -5.82 -2.52
CA ASP A 7 6.90 -4.88 -3.59
C ASP A 7 5.57 -4.52 -4.26
N ILE A 8 5.18 -3.24 -4.19
CA ILE A 8 4.08 -2.70 -4.98
C ILE A 8 4.64 -2.21 -6.31
N ILE A 9 4.05 -2.69 -7.40
CA ILE A 9 4.54 -2.52 -8.76
C ILE A 9 3.46 -1.86 -9.60
N CYS A 10 3.76 -0.70 -10.18
CA CYS A 10 2.92 -0.12 -11.22
C CYS A 10 3.21 -0.86 -12.54
N ARG A 11 2.41 -1.85 -12.90
CA ARG A 11 2.60 -2.62 -14.15
C ARG A 11 2.14 -1.83 -15.37
N ASN A 12 1.15 -0.97 -15.21
CA ASN A 12 0.64 -0.06 -16.24
C ASN A 12 -0.08 1.13 -15.59
N GLY A 13 -0.03 2.29 -16.24
CA GLY A 13 -0.60 3.55 -15.74
C GLY A 13 0.37 4.35 -14.86
N GLU A 14 -0.21 5.09 -13.92
CA GLU A 14 0.44 5.92 -12.91
C GLU A 14 -0.23 5.66 -11.54
N LEU A 15 0.61 5.41 -10.52
CA LEU A 15 0.19 5.06 -9.15
C LEU A 15 0.87 5.98 -8.14
N VAL A 16 0.10 6.69 -7.32
CA VAL A 16 0.63 7.44 -6.19
C VAL A 16 0.57 6.59 -4.94
N ILE A 17 1.65 6.61 -4.15
CA ILE A 17 1.75 5.94 -2.86
C ILE A 17 2.22 6.96 -1.82
N GLN A 18 1.50 7.08 -0.72
CA GLN A 18 1.88 7.92 0.42
C GLN A 18 2.32 7.03 1.58
N PHE A 19 3.35 7.45 2.30
CA PHE A 19 3.96 6.64 3.35
C PHE A 19 4.04 7.37 4.68
N TRP A 20 3.92 6.61 5.77
CA TRP A 20 4.20 7.09 7.12
C TRP A 20 5.00 6.08 7.92
N SER A 21 5.98 6.57 8.67
CA SER A 21 6.87 5.82 9.58
C SER A 21 6.14 5.20 10.77
N ALA A 22 5.00 5.78 11.16
CA ALA A 22 4.16 5.36 12.27
C ALA A 22 2.70 5.73 12.03
N ASP A 23 1.86 5.42 13.02
CA ASP A 23 0.43 5.74 13.06
C ASP A 23 0.22 7.24 12.74
N PRO A 24 -0.51 7.58 11.65
CA PRO A 24 -0.67 8.96 11.18
C PRO A 24 -1.15 9.97 12.23
N ASP A 25 -1.95 9.55 13.22
CA ASP A 25 -2.44 10.43 14.30
C ASP A 25 -1.36 10.81 15.33
N LYS A 26 -0.24 10.07 15.36
CA LYS A 26 0.80 10.17 16.39
C LYS A 26 2.14 10.65 15.84
N LEU A 27 2.17 11.12 14.59
CA LEU A 27 3.40 11.48 13.93
C LEU A 27 4.01 12.79 14.45
N PRO A 28 5.31 12.79 14.81
CA PRO A 28 6.09 14.00 14.88
C PRO A 28 6.17 14.67 13.50
N THR A 29 6.24 16.00 13.45
CA THR A 29 6.30 16.77 12.19
C THR A 29 7.54 16.50 11.33
N ASP A 30 8.61 15.96 11.91
CA ASP A 30 9.94 15.89 11.28
C ASP A 30 10.40 14.43 11.11
N ASP A 31 9.48 13.47 11.22
CA ASP A 31 9.83 12.05 11.12
C ASP A 31 10.13 11.65 9.67
N THR A 32 11.10 10.74 9.49
CA THR A 32 11.58 10.32 8.16
C THR A 32 11.60 8.80 8.07
N LEU A 33 11.57 8.28 6.84
CA LEU A 33 11.73 6.86 6.59
C LEU A 33 12.47 6.59 5.29
N ASP A 34 13.18 5.47 5.27
CA ASP A 34 13.85 4.97 4.07
C ASP A 34 12.92 4.02 3.31
N VAL A 35 12.68 4.35 2.05
CA VAL A 35 11.98 3.48 1.10
C VAL A 35 12.92 3.05 -0.01
N LYS A 36 12.62 1.92 -0.64
CA LYS A 36 13.41 1.43 -1.77
C LYS A 36 12.58 1.52 -3.05
N ILE A 37 12.96 2.43 -3.94
CA ILE A 37 12.32 2.62 -5.25
C ILE A 37 13.23 2.02 -6.31
N ASN A 38 12.70 1.10 -7.11
CA ASN A 38 13.45 0.40 -8.17
C ASN A 38 14.80 -0.20 -7.70
N GLY A 39 14.90 -0.57 -6.42
CA GLY A 39 16.12 -1.15 -5.84
C GLY A 39 17.05 -0.15 -5.14
N LEU A 40 16.82 1.16 -5.28
CA LEU A 40 17.63 2.23 -4.68
C LEU A 40 16.95 2.80 -3.44
N TYR A 41 17.73 3.05 -2.39
CA TYR A 41 17.23 3.69 -1.18
C TYR A 41 17.01 5.19 -1.40
N GLN A 42 15.89 5.68 -0.89
CA GLN A 42 15.57 7.10 -0.80
C GLN A 42 14.97 7.38 0.58
N THR A 43 15.51 8.38 1.27
CA THR A 43 14.93 8.91 2.50
C THR A 43 13.86 9.94 2.13
N ILE A 44 12.67 9.78 2.68
CA ILE A 44 11.53 10.68 2.52
C ILE A 44 11.02 11.14 3.89
N ASN A 45 10.28 12.24 3.92
CA ASN A 45 9.56 12.63 5.12
C ASN A 45 8.30 11.77 5.26
N SER A 46 7.90 11.52 6.50
CA SER A 46 6.62 10.89 6.80
C SER A 46 5.49 11.77 6.27
N GLY A 47 4.58 11.17 5.51
CA GLY A 47 3.53 11.86 4.76
C GLY A 47 3.90 12.25 3.33
N ASP A 48 5.14 12.04 2.87
CA ASP A 48 5.50 12.28 1.48
C ASP A 48 4.80 11.28 0.54
N LYS A 49 4.55 11.77 -0.69
CA LYS A 49 3.96 11.00 -1.79
C LYS A 49 5.04 10.65 -2.80
N ILE A 50 4.99 9.41 -3.28
CA ILE A 50 5.82 8.90 -4.38
C ILE A 50 4.90 8.51 -5.52
N THR A 51 5.20 8.99 -6.72
CA THR A 51 4.50 8.58 -7.95
C THR A 51 5.32 7.52 -8.67
N LEU A 52 4.72 6.35 -8.88
CA LEU A 52 5.27 5.26 -9.69
C LEU A 52 4.67 5.30 -11.09
N GLN A 53 5.53 5.40 -12.08
CA GLN A 53 5.22 5.21 -13.49
C GLN A 53 5.16 3.73 -13.86
N SER A 54 4.63 3.44 -15.04
CA SER A 54 4.61 2.08 -15.59
C SER A 54 6.01 1.46 -15.61
N GLY A 55 6.15 0.28 -14.98
CA GLY A 55 7.40 -0.45 -14.82
C GLY A 55 8.13 -0.17 -13.50
N GLU A 56 7.70 0.82 -12.72
CA GLU A 56 8.33 1.18 -11.46
C GLU A 56 7.71 0.43 -10.27
N ARG A 57 8.50 0.31 -9.20
CA ARG A 57 8.10 -0.35 -7.97
C ARG A 57 8.70 0.29 -6.74
N VAL A 58 8.03 0.07 -5.61
CA VAL A 58 8.53 0.39 -4.28
C VAL A 58 8.48 -0.84 -3.39
N THR A 59 9.50 -1.05 -2.58
CA THR A 59 9.49 -2.06 -1.52
C THR A 59 8.97 -1.44 -0.23
N ILE A 60 7.95 -2.07 0.34
CA ILE A 60 7.34 -1.71 1.63
C ILE A 60 7.72 -2.78 2.66
N VAL A 61 8.30 -2.34 3.76
CA VAL A 61 8.69 -3.21 4.88
C VAL A 61 7.65 -3.16 6.00
N GLN A 62 7.76 -4.08 6.95
CA GLN A 62 6.83 -4.20 8.06
C GLN A 62 6.74 -2.90 8.86
N GLY A 63 5.53 -2.57 9.34
CA GLY A 63 5.27 -1.40 10.17
C GLY A 63 5.16 -0.08 9.41
N VAL A 64 5.54 -0.03 8.13
CA VAL A 64 5.34 1.17 7.30
C VAL A 64 3.87 1.29 6.91
N TRP A 65 3.26 2.38 7.34
CA TRP A 65 1.90 2.76 6.96
C TRP A 65 1.92 3.30 5.55
N HIS A 66 0.93 2.93 4.77
CA HIS A 66 0.86 3.35 3.38
C HIS A 66 -0.58 3.35 2.88
N GLU A 67 -0.83 4.23 1.92
CA GLU A 67 -2.03 4.22 1.09
C GLU A 67 -1.61 4.45 -0.36
N PHE A 68 -2.42 4.00 -1.30
CA PHE A 68 -2.15 4.22 -2.71
C PHE A 68 -3.43 4.41 -3.52
N TYR A 69 -3.31 5.18 -4.60
CA TYR A 69 -4.40 5.42 -5.53
C TYR A 69 -3.85 5.72 -6.92
N PRO A 70 -4.55 5.28 -7.98
CA PRO A 70 -4.17 5.63 -9.34
C PRO A 70 -4.47 7.09 -9.63
N THR A 71 -3.62 7.73 -10.42
CA THR A 71 -3.82 9.08 -10.98
C THR A 71 -4.07 9.06 -12.49
N SER A 72 -3.99 7.87 -13.08
CA SER A 72 -4.33 7.58 -14.47
C SER A 72 -5.70 6.92 -14.57
N ASP A 73 -6.35 7.04 -15.74
CA ASP A 73 -7.68 6.46 -16.01
C ASP A 73 -7.73 4.93 -15.76
N GLN A 74 -6.62 4.24 -16.05
CA GLN A 74 -6.44 2.82 -15.79
C GLN A 74 -5.07 2.57 -15.19
N CYS A 75 -5.03 1.78 -14.12
CA CYS A 75 -3.80 1.34 -13.48
C CYS A 75 -3.84 -0.15 -13.18
N VAL A 76 -2.78 -0.86 -13.57
CA VAL A 76 -2.60 -2.27 -13.22
C VAL A 76 -1.52 -2.35 -12.14
N ILE A 77 -1.93 -2.74 -10.95
CA ILE A 77 -1.05 -2.87 -9.79
C ILE A 77 -0.67 -4.35 -9.63
N GLY A 78 0.62 -4.61 -9.50
CA GLY A 78 1.15 -5.91 -9.12
C GLY A 78 1.68 -5.89 -7.70
N GLU A 79 1.51 -6.99 -6.98
CA GLU A 79 2.15 -7.23 -5.70
C GLU A 79 3.05 -8.46 -5.82
N VAL A 80 4.27 -8.37 -5.28
CA VAL A 80 5.13 -9.54 -5.03
C VAL A 80 5.58 -9.45 -3.58
N SER A 81 5.20 -10.42 -2.75
CA SER A 81 5.38 -10.34 -1.31
C SER A 81 5.93 -11.61 -0.70
N THR A 82 6.27 -11.53 0.59
CA THR A 82 6.25 -12.69 1.48
C THR A 82 4.83 -13.25 1.61
N ALA A 83 4.62 -14.29 2.42
CA ALA A 83 3.28 -14.83 2.66
C ALA A 83 2.26 -13.73 3.02
N ASN A 84 1.12 -13.74 2.33
CA ASN A 84 -0.01 -12.85 2.59
C ASN A 84 -0.96 -13.53 3.59
N ASP A 85 -1.37 -12.77 4.61
CA ASP A 85 -2.42 -13.15 5.56
C ASP A 85 -3.38 -11.96 5.71
N ASP A 86 -4.34 -11.88 4.80
CA ASP A 86 -5.28 -10.77 4.76
C ASP A 86 -6.20 -10.69 5.99
N LEU A 87 -6.37 -11.80 6.71
CA LEU A 87 -7.26 -11.88 7.87
C LEU A 87 -6.62 -11.26 9.12
N ASN A 88 -5.30 -11.44 9.30
CA ASN A 88 -4.65 -11.09 10.57
C ASN A 88 -3.49 -10.08 10.44
N ASP A 89 -3.02 -9.77 9.23
CA ASP A 89 -1.83 -8.93 9.03
C ASP A 89 -2.14 -7.51 8.49
N ASN A 90 -3.43 -7.20 8.36
CA ASN A 90 -3.93 -5.90 7.91
C ASN A 90 -4.41 -5.06 9.09
N PHE A 91 -3.73 -3.94 9.30
CA PHE A 91 -4.07 -2.96 10.33
C PHE A 91 -4.37 -1.65 9.63
N PHE A 92 -5.65 -1.27 9.61
CA PHE A 92 -6.10 -0.04 8.99
C PHE A 92 -6.12 1.10 10.01
N PHE A 93 -5.77 2.28 9.54
CA PHE A 93 -5.76 3.49 10.38
C PHE A 93 -7.19 3.83 10.80
N ASN A 94 -8.12 3.84 9.84
CA ASN A 94 -9.54 3.92 10.13
C ASN A 94 -10.05 2.55 10.61
N LYS A 95 -10.44 2.47 11.88
CA LYS A 95 -10.97 1.25 12.52
C LYS A 95 -12.36 0.84 12.01
N GLU A 96 -13.06 1.74 11.31
CA GLU A 96 -14.35 1.46 10.68
C GLU A 96 -14.18 0.74 9.32
N VAL A 97 -12.96 0.71 8.76
CA VAL A 97 -12.68 0.01 7.51
C VAL A 97 -12.40 -1.47 7.80
N GLY A 98 -13.29 -2.33 7.30
CA GLY A 98 -13.08 -3.78 7.23
C GLY A 98 -12.29 -4.19 6.00
N ARG A 99 -11.47 -5.25 6.10
CA ARG A 99 -10.74 -5.83 4.95
C ARG A 99 -11.67 -6.42 3.89
N PHE A 100 -12.77 -6.98 4.34
CA PHE A 100 -13.81 -7.62 3.53
C PHE A 100 -15.13 -6.91 3.78
N SER A 101 -15.94 -6.80 2.73
CA SER A 101 -17.30 -6.26 2.81
C SER A 101 -18.30 -7.40 2.94
N ASP A 102 -19.42 -7.14 3.59
CA ASP A 102 -20.56 -8.05 3.55
C ASP A 102 -21.17 -8.07 2.14
N VAL A 103 -21.59 -9.24 1.69
CA VAL A 103 -22.23 -9.45 0.38
C VAL A 103 -23.70 -9.78 0.59
N THR A 104 -24.57 -9.12 -0.17
CA THR A 104 -25.99 -9.50 -0.28
C THR A 104 -26.14 -10.40 -1.50
N GLU A 105 -26.58 -11.64 -1.29
CA GLU A 105 -26.74 -12.65 -2.37
C GLU A 105 -28.08 -12.42 -3.11
N ASP A 106 -28.16 -11.35 -3.89
CA ASP A 106 -29.35 -10.96 -4.66
C ASP A 106 -29.47 -11.65 -6.03
N GLU A 107 -28.38 -12.24 -6.53
CA GLU A 107 -28.33 -13.06 -7.75
C GLU A 107 -27.33 -14.21 -7.64
N GLU A 108 -27.33 -15.12 -8.63
CA GLU A 108 -26.39 -16.25 -8.65
C GLU A 108 -24.98 -15.78 -9.02
N LYS A 109 -24.00 -16.10 -8.17
CA LYS A 109 -22.60 -15.72 -8.39
C LYS A 109 -22.03 -16.34 -9.67
N GLN A 110 -21.36 -15.50 -10.47
CA GLN A 110 -20.65 -15.94 -11.68
C GLN A 110 -19.27 -16.54 -11.37
N TYR A 111 -18.67 -16.16 -10.24
CA TYR A 111 -17.32 -16.54 -9.82
C TYR A 111 -17.28 -16.84 -8.31
N LEU A 112 -16.20 -17.48 -7.86
CA LEU A 112 -15.91 -17.79 -6.45
C LEU A 112 -14.86 -16.84 -5.87
#